data_AF-A0A1W9QBC8-F1
#
_entry.id   AF-A0A1W9QBC8-F1
#
_cell.length_a   1.000
_cell.length_b   1.000
_cell.length_c   1.000
_cell.angle_alpha   90.00
_cell.angle_beta   90.00
_cell.angle_gamma   90.00
#
_symmetry.space_group_name_H-M   'P 1'
#
loop_
_entity.id
_entity.type
_entity.pdbx_description
1 polymer ?
#
loop_
_entity_poly.entity_id
_entity_poly.type
_entity_poly.pdbx_seq_one_letter_code
_entity_poly.pdbx_strand_id
1 'polypeptide(L)'
;MPQPAHMRPLWPRDEQRARTRSMRALTVCSAALLGLLIVSGCSESGGTADSSEGSGGTAPDGMGGTSAGGTAAGGTSSGGGPAGGSFASGGGPGGPSGGAGGGAPGAGGLSSGGAPGNGGAPASGGGFNVGGSFPGIGGFPGGPSGGASSGGAAAGGQPGAGGGPAGDPADVDCDAEMPTSGGVTHSGNGQGGSGNLAWQIWSNTGTGDLVTYPTPAFSAHWNNSGDYLGRIGYEWGGWNQTPKPHAEYGKIYAQFVAKKSGTGGPFSYIGIYGWSNNPCVEWYIIDDTFENLPFDPGNTVKKGQIMVDGGTYDVFTRQTPGTGGSRCAQGENEWAQYYSIRTAKRSCGLISISEHFEKWEEKGMQMGSLLEAKILIEAGGGAGSVDFPIANVVAENP
;
A
#
# COMPACT_ATOMS: atom_id res chain seq x y z
N MET A 1 16.36 -59.41 -12.30
CA MET A 1 16.25 -59.19 -13.76
C MET A 1 15.41 -60.32 -14.35
N PRO A 2 14.67 -60.12 -15.46
CA PRO A 2 14.47 -58.87 -16.21
C PRO A 2 13.03 -58.29 -16.09
N GLN A 3 12.91 -57.02 -16.47
CA GLN A 3 11.71 -56.37 -17.00
C GLN A 3 12.01 -56.01 -18.49
N PRO A 4 11.09 -55.43 -19.29
CA PRO A 4 9.67 -55.07 -19.05
C PRO A 4 8.71 -55.63 -20.14
N ALA A 5 7.42 -55.30 -20.00
CA ALA A 5 6.54 -55.08 -21.16
C ALA A 5 5.72 -53.80 -20.91
N HIS A 6 5.77 -52.85 -21.83
CA HIS A 6 5.07 -51.56 -21.68
C HIS A 6 3.63 -51.65 -22.20
N MET A 7 2.69 -51.03 -21.48
CA MET A 7 1.46 -50.51 -22.07
C MET A 7 1.29 -49.04 -21.68
N ARG A 8 0.81 -48.23 -22.62
CA ARG A 8 0.50 -46.80 -22.48
C ARG A 8 -0.94 -46.56 -22.98
N PRO A 9 -1.59 -45.45 -22.60
CA PRO A 9 -3.04 -45.36 -22.58
C PRO A 9 -3.69 -45.29 -23.97
N LEU A 10 -4.92 -45.81 -24.05
CA LEU A 10 -5.82 -45.60 -25.18
C LEU A 10 -6.44 -44.20 -25.09
N TRP A 11 -6.32 -43.43 -26.17
CA TRP A 11 -7.06 -42.19 -26.39
C TRP A 11 -7.82 -42.34 -27.73
N PRO A 12 -9.15 -42.14 -27.78
CA PRO A 12 -9.89 -42.17 -29.03
C PRO A 12 -9.50 -41.00 -29.95
N ARG A 13 -8.95 -41.31 -31.13
CA ARG A 13 -8.87 -40.37 -32.24
C ARG A 13 -9.93 -40.77 -33.26
N ASP A 14 -10.80 -39.82 -33.61
CA ASP A 14 -11.64 -39.87 -34.81
C ASP A 14 -11.46 -38.59 -35.65
N GLU A 15 -11.95 -38.65 -36.88
CA GLU A 15 -11.49 -37.83 -38.00
C GLU A 15 -12.06 -36.39 -37.99
N GLN A 16 -11.23 -35.34 -38.16
CA GLN A 16 -10.74 -34.86 -39.45
C GLN A 16 -11.83 -34.59 -40.51
N ARG A 17 -12.27 -33.33 -40.62
CA ARG A 17 -12.58 -32.76 -41.93
C ARG A 17 -12.22 -31.28 -42.04
N ALA A 18 -11.43 -30.96 -43.06
CA ALA A 18 -10.83 -29.64 -43.24
C ALA A 18 -11.79 -28.59 -43.84
N ARG A 19 -11.52 -27.32 -43.55
CA ARG A 19 -11.76 -26.17 -44.46
C ARG A 19 -10.65 -25.14 -44.30
N THR A 20 -9.58 -25.31 -45.06
CA THR A 20 -8.53 -24.30 -45.22
C THR A 20 -8.99 -23.16 -46.14
N ARG A 21 -8.83 -21.91 -45.70
CA ARG A 21 -8.71 -20.73 -46.58
C ARG A 21 -7.71 -19.74 -45.98
N SER A 22 -6.46 -19.86 -46.42
CA SER A 22 -5.50 -18.76 -46.37
C SER A 22 -5.61 -17.97 -47.66
N MET A 23 -5.57 -16.63 -47.62
CA MET A 23 -4.49 -15.88 -48.27
C MET A 23 -4.56 -14.36 -48.09
N ARG A 24 -3.36 -13.76 -48.10
CA ARG A 24 -3.01 -12.38 -48.49
C ARG A 24 -3.43 -11.23 -47.57
N ALA A 25 -2.43 -10.68 -46.89
CA ALA A 25 -2.38 -9.27 -46.53
C ALA A 25 -2.48 -8.37 -47.77
N LEU A 26 -3.02 -7.17 -47.61
CA LEU A 26 -2.90 -6.08 -48.58
C LEU A 26 -1.82 -5.10 -48.12
N THR A 27 -0.68 -5.11 -48.80
CA THR A 27 0.24 -3.96 -48.79
C THR A 27 -0.27 -2.97 -49.84
N VAL A 28 -0.66 -1.76 -49.40
CA VAL A 28 -0.97 -0.66 -50.31
C VAL A 28 0.06 0.44 -50.09
N CYS A 29 1.02 0.53 -51.01
CA CYS A 29 1.78 1.76 -51.18
C CYS A 29 0.88 2.81 -51.85
N SER A 30 0.96 4.06 -51.41
CA SER A 30 0.50 5.23 -52.16
C SER A 30 1.46 6.37 -51.88
N ALA A 31 1.65 7.24 -52.87
CA ALA A 31 2.91 7.96 -53.05
C ALA A 31 3.01 9.26 -52.24
N ALA A 32 4.25 9.76 -52.17
CA ALA A 32 4.59 11.04 -51.56
C ALA A 32 3.86 12.23 -52.18
N LEU A 33 3.65 13.27 -51.37
CA LEU A 33 3.68 14.64 -51.84
C LEU A 33 4.68 15.44 -50.98
N LEU A 34 5.76 15.90 -51.59
CA LEU A 34 6.75 16.76 -50.96
C LEU A 34 6.42 18.22 -51.32
N GLY A 35 6.14 19.05 -50.32
CA GLY A 35 5.68 20.44 -50.51
C GLY A 35 6.55 21.44 -49.76
N LEU A 36 7.79 21.65 -50.21
CA LEU A 36 8.67 22.70 -49.68
C LEU A 36 8.58 23.95 -50.56
N LEU A 37 8.17 25.08 -49.99
CA LEU A 37 8.28 26.39 -50.63
C LEU A 37 8.71 27.45 -49.61
N ILE A 38 9.90 27.99 -49.83
CA ILE A 38 10.44 29.19 -49.19
C ILE A 38 10.95 30.09 -50.31
N VAL A 39 10.55 31.36 -50.35
CA VAL A 39 11.42 32.52 -50.67
C VAL A 39 10.62 33.83 -50.55
N SER A 40 11.34 34.88 -50.19
CA SER A 40 10.93 36.25 -49.89
C SER A 40 10.18 37.00 -51.00
N GLY A 41 9.42 38.02 -50.60
CA GLY A 41 9.99 39.38 -50.63
C GLY A 41 9.16 40.52 -51.21
N CYS A 42 9.14 41.63 -50.46
CA CYS A 42 8.91 43.03 -50.91
C CYS A 42 7.47 43.36 -51.41
N SER A 43 7.00 44.62 -51.42
CA SER A 43 7.61 45.90 -51.01
C SER A 43 6.55 46.98 -50.69
N GLU A 44 6.92 47.98 -49.86
CA GLU A 44 6.57 49.42 -49.99
C GLU A 44 5.09 49.92 -49.91
N SER A 45 4.78 51.20 -49.58
CA SER A 45 5.57 52.33 -49.02
C SER A 45 4.69 53.48 -48.48
N GLY A 46 5.30 54.42 -47.73
CA GLY A 46 4.85 55.82 -47.55
C GLY A 46 4.04 56.13 -46.27
N GLY A 47 4.36 57.15 -45.46
CA GLY A 47 5.49 58.11 -45.46
C GLY A 47 5.61 58.85 -44.10
N THR A 48 6.80 59.27 -43.66
CA THR A 48 7.35 60.67 -43.74
C THR A 48 6.57 61.74 -42.93
N ALA A 49 7.15 62.64 -42.13
CA ALA A 49 8.51 62.96 -41.63
C ALA A 49 8.35 63.70 -40.25
N ASP A 50 9.30 64.31 -39.52
CA ASP A 50 10.57 65.01 -39.83
C ASP A 50 11.49 65.16 -38.57
N SER A 51 12.62 65.85 -38.73
CA SER A 51 13.87 66.06 -37.95
C SER A 51 13.78 67.03 -36.72
N SER A 52 14.84 67.49 -36.01
CA SER A 52 16.32 67.50 -36.21
C SER A 52 17.19 67.61 -34.92
N GLU A 53 18.50 67.30 -35.04
CA GLU A 53 19.72 67.85 -34.34
C GLU A 53 19.85 67.87 -32.78
N GLY A 54 21.07 67.84 -32.16
CA GLY A 54 22.43 67.59 -32.67
C GLY A 54 23.59 67.94 -31.68
N SER A 55 24.79 67.35 -31.86
CA SER A 55 26.10 67.65 -31.19
C SER A 55 26.27 67.32 -29.69
N GLY A 56 27.43 66.93 -29.14
CA GLY A 56 28.80 66.69 -29.67
C GLY A 56 29.76 66.10 -28.59
N GLY A 57 31.05 65.87 -28.88
CA GLY A 57 32.02 65.29 -27.91
C GLY A 57 33.50 65.27 -28.36
N THR A 58 34.42 64.71 -27.55
CA THR A 58 35.89 64.61 -27.82
C THR A 58 36.60 63.47 -27.08
N ALA A 59 37.78 63.07 -27.59
CA ALA A 59 38.78 62.07 -27.09
C ALA A 59 40.20 62.55 -27.54
N PRO A 60 41.35 61.83 -27.43
CA PRO A 60 41.71 60.49 -26.89
C PRO A 60 42.65 60.62 -25.64
N ASP A 61 43.65 59.81 -25.24
CA ASP A 61 44.37 58.58 -25.72
C ASP A 61 45.06 57.91 -24.48
N GLY A 62 45.85 56.81 -24.51
CA GLY A 62 46.30 55.92 -25.60
C GLY A 62 47.43 54.93 -25.20
N MET A 63 47.52 53.78 -25.91
CA MET A 63 48.59 52.75 -25.90
C MET A 63 48.86 51.93 -24.60
N GLY A 64 49.32 50.66 -24.65
CA GLY A 64 49.51 49.73 -25.78
C GLY A 64 50.28 48.43 -25.45
N GLY A 65 50.18 47.39 -26.32
CA GLY A 65 50.97 46.13 -26.33
C GLY A 65 50.25 44.87 -25.78
N THR A 66 50.04 43.70 -26.43
CA THR A 66 50.70 42.85 -27.48
C THR A 66 51.82 41.91 -26.94
N SER A 67 51.96 40.61 -27.30
CA SER A 67 51.26 39.71 -28.28
C SER A 67 51.74 38.23 -28.22
N ALA A 68 50.90 37.26 -28.66
CA ALA A 68 51.20 35.89 -29.19
C ALA A 68 52.01 34.90 -28.27
N GLY A 69 52.15 33.58 -28.49
CA GLY A 69 51.67 32.56 -29.48
C GLY A 69 52.65 31.34 -29.47
N GLY A 70 52.36 30.09 -29.85
CA GLY A 70 51.16 29.40 -30.37
C GLY A 70 51.43 27.91 -30.75
N THR A 71 50.44 27.21 -31.34
CA THR A 71 50.52 25.94 -32.14
C THR A 71 51.18 24.64 -31.61
N ALA A 72 50.32 23.68 -31.23
CA ALA A 72 50.08 22.36 -31.91
C ALA A 72 51.00 21.09 -31.79
N ALA A 73 50.28 19.95 -31.72
CA ALA A 73 50.54 18.61 -32.32
C ALA A 73 51.49 17.57 -31.68
N GLY A 74 50.88 16.49 -31.14
CA GLY A 74 51.17 15.10 -31.52
C GLY A 74 52.27 14.30 -30.79
N GLY A 75 51.95 13.06 -30.38
CA GLY A 75 52.94 12.06 -29.93
C GLY A 75 52.38 10.93 -29.05
N THR A 76 52.71 9.68 -29.37
CA THR A 76 52.33 8.47 -28.59
C THR A 76 53.56 7.75 -28.04
N SER A 77 53.51 7.17 -26.83
CA SER A 77 53.87 5.75 -26.57
C SER A 77 54.01 5.34 -25.08
N SER A 78 53.58 4.10 -24.82
CA SER A 78 54.03 3.11 -23.82
C SER A 78 54.82 3.47 -22.54
N GLY A 79 54.35 2.90 -21.42
CA GLY A 79 55.16 1.90 -20.68
C GLY A 79 55.37 2.12 -19.18
N GLY A 80 55.25 1.05 -18.38
CA GLY A 80 55.92 0.96 -17.07
C GLY A 80 55.06 0.62 -15.84
N GLY A 81 55.28 -0.59 -15.30
CA GLY A 81 55.12 -1.00 -13.90
C GLY A 81 56.02 -2.23 -13.68
N PRO A 82 56.02 -2.91 -12.52
CA PRO A 82 55.39 -2.60 -11.23
C PRO A 82 56.35 -2.68 -10.02
N ALA A 83 55.88 -2.38 -8.80
CA ALA A 83 56.46 -2.82 -7.52
C ALA A 83 55.39 -2.76 -6.40
N GLY A 84 55.35 -3.60 -5.36
CA GLY A 84 56.20 -4.77 -5.04
C GLY A 84 57.02 -4.60 -3.76
N GLY A 85 56.50 -5.01 -2.59
CA GLY A 85 57.23 -4.93 -1.31
C GLY A 85 56.49 -5.53 -0.11
N SER A 86 57.26 -6.13 0.82
CA SER A 86 56.82 -6.98 1.95
C SER A 86 57.81 -6.80 3.14
N PHE A 87 57.71 -7.38 4.35
CA PHE A 87 57.11 -8.65 4.81
C PHE A 87 56.63 -8.60 6.29
N ALA A 88 56.18 -9.77 6.76
CA ALA A 88 55.97 -10.24 8.14
C ALA A 88 57.18 -10.04 9.11
N SER A 89 57.16 -10.36 10.42
CA SER A 89 56.26 -11.20 11.25
C SER A 89 56.46 -10.93 12.77
N GLY A 90 55.66 -11.53 13.68
CA GLY A 90 56.12 -11.78 15.07
C GLY A 90 55.08 -12.06 16.18
N GLY A 91 54.98 -13.33 16.63
CA GLY A 91 54.81 -13.75 18.05
C GLY A 91 53.47 -13.58 18.82
N GLY A 92 52.98 -14.67 19.43
CA GLY A 92 52.05 -14.67 20.59
C GLY A 92 52.79 -15.07 21.90
N PRO A 93 52.18 -15.77 22.91
CA PRO A 93 50.79 -16.27 23.04
C PRO A 93 50.15 -16.11 24.47
N GLY A 94 48.91 -16.60 24.70
CA GLY A 94 48.42 -17.02 26.04
C GLY A 94 47.05 -16.49 26.52
N GLY A 95 46.33 -17.31 27.31
CA GLY A 95 45.12 -16.98 28.12
C GLY A 95 45.21 -17.68 29.50
N PRO A 96 44.12 -18.06 30.24
CA PRO A 96 42.67 -17.88 30.04
C PRO A 96 41.91 -17.48 31.35
N SER A 97 40.59 -17.76 31.47
CA SER A 97 39.67 -17.59 32.66
C SER A 97 39.38 -16.12 33.08
N GLY A 98 38.29 -15.71 33.78
CA GLY A 98 37.28 -16.35 34.65
C GLY A 98 37.42 -15.85 36.11
N GLY A 99 36.41 -15.60 36.97
CA GLY A 99 34.95 -15.55 36.85
C GLY A 99 34.25 -15.50 38.25
N ALA A 100 33.08 -14.86 38.34
CA ALA A 100 32.10 -14.84 39.47
C ALA A 100 32.38 -14.05 40.78
N GLY A 101 31.27 -13.62 41.42
CA GLY A 101 31.16 -13.12 42.81
C GLY A 101 31.21 -11.59 42.99
N GLY A 102 30.27 -10.92 43.67
CA GLY A 102 28.96 -11.34 44.23
C GLY A 102 28.47 -10.37 45.33
N GLY A 103 27.17 -10.04 45.41
CA GLY A 103 26.65 -9.20 46.51
C GLY A 103 25.21 -8.71 46.35
N ALA A 104 24.35 -9.06 47.32
CA ALA A 104 23.00 -8.54 47.58
C ALA A 104 22.58 -8.94 49.01
N PRO A 105 21.48 -8.41 49.61
CA PRO A 105 20.66 -7.27 49.23
C PRO A 105 20.66 -6.12 50.28
N GLY A 106 19.90 -5.05 50.04
CA GLY A 106 19.58 -4.02 51.05
C GLY A 106 18.06 -3.77 51.11
N ALA A 107 17.51 -3.50 52.31
CA ALA A 107 16.06 -3.49 52.55
C ALA A 107 15.58 -2.30 53.40
N GLY A 108 14.31 -1.92 53.19
CA GLY A 108 13.57 -0.87 53.92
C GLY A 108 12.58 -0.14 52.98
N GLY A 109 11.36 0.22 53.36
CA GLY A 109 10.65 0.03 54.64
C GLY A 109 9.12 0.17 54.45
N LEU A 110 8.33 -0.04 55.52
CA LEU A 110 6.88 -0.27 55.44
C LEU A 110 6.00 0.95 55.78
N SER A 111 4.91 1.14 55.02
CA SER A 111 3.57 1.47 55.54
C SER A 111 2.51 1.18 54.44
N SER A 112 1.30 0.62 54.61
CA SER A 112 0.43 0.17 55.71
C SER A 112 -0.85 1.01 55.91
N GLY A 113 -1.98 0.51 55.40
CA GLY A 113 -3.34 1.03 55.64
C GLY A 113 -3.95 1.78 54.44
N GLY A 114 -5.21 1.56 54.05
CA GLY A 114 -6.16 0.56 54.56
C GLY A 114 -7.55 0.61 53.89
N ALA A 115 -8.33 -0.44 54.10
CA ALA A 115 -9.76 -0.61 53.77
C ALA A 115 -10.37 -1.55 54.84
N PRO A 116 -11.69 -1.59 55.11
CA PRO A 116 -12.82 -1.22 54.24
C PRO A 116 -13.89 -0.30 54.91
N GLY A 117 -15.00 -0.04 54.21
CA GLY A 117 -16.21 0.60 54.74
C GLY A 117 -17.45 0.33 53.88
N ASN A 118 -18.60 0.06 54.52
CA ASN A 118 -19.86 -0.33 53.87
C ASN A 118 -20.97 0.71 54.07
N GLY A 119 -21.95 0.74 53.14
CA GLY A 119 -23.28 1.35 53.32
C GLY A 119 -23.60 2.45 52.30
N GLY A 120 -24.79 2.50 51.69
CA GLY A 120 -25.91 1.55 51.75
C GLY A 120 -27.08 1.97 50.83
N ALA A 121 -28.01 1.06 50.55
CA ALA A 121 -29.27 1.35 49.84
C ALA A 121 -30.38 1.78 50.82
N PRO A 122 -31.52 2.31 50.34
CA PRO A 122 -32.69 1.43 50.21
C PRO A 122 -33.71 1.75 49.08
N ALA A 123 -34.52 0.74 48.73
CA ALA A 123 -35.86 0.81 48.07
C ALA A 123 -35.93 1.37 46.62
N SER A 124 -36.90 1.03 45.76
CA SER A 124 -37.91 -0.07 45.66
C SER A 124 -38.56 0.01 44.26
N GLY A 125 -39.18 -1.01 43.67
CA GLY A 125 -39.41 -2.41 44.05
C GLY A 125 -40.42 -3.09 43.09
N GLY A 126 -40.60 -4.41 43.22
CA GLY A 126 -41.57 -5.21 42.43
C GLY A 126 -41.01 -5.79 41.11
N GLY A 127 -41.34 -7.01 40.71
CA GLY A 127 -42.10 -8.04 41.42
C GLY A 127 -42.28 -9.32 40.60
N PHE A 128 -41.71 -10.45 41.05
CA PHE A 128 -41.90 -11.76 40.43
C PHE A 128 -43.19 -12.44 40.91
N ASN A 129 -43.73 -13.34 40.09
CA ASN A 129 -44.68 -14.36 40.52
C ASN A 129 -44.32 -15.72 39.88
N VAL A 130 -44.69 -16.82 40.53
CA VAL A 130 -44.13 -18.16 40.25
C VAL A 130 -45.22 -19.23 40.15
N GLY A 131 -45.05 -20.17 39.22
CA GLY A 131 -45.83 -21.41 39.11
C GLY A 131 -46.60 -21.54 37.78
N GLY A 132 -46.75 -22.73 37.19
CA GLY A 132 -46.15 -24.02 37.58
C GLY A 132 -46.75 -25.22 36.80
N SER A 133 -46.12 -26.38 36.97
CA SER A 133 -46.58 -27.73 36.56
C SER A 133 -46.51 -28.15 35.07
N PHE A 134 -46.03 -29.38 34.89
CA PHE A 134 -46.03 -30.24 33.69
C PHE A 134 -47.40 -30.96 33.52
N PRO A 135 -47.58 -31.88 32.55
CA PRO A 135 -47.25 -31.86 31.10
C PRO A 135 -48.49 -32.17 30.21
N GLY A 136 -48.38 -32.02 28.88
CA GLY A 136 -49.47 -32.38 27.94
C GLY A 136 -48.98 -32.85 26.56
N ILE A 137 -49.51 -33.98 26.08
CA ILE A 137 -49.12 -34.68 24.84
C ILE A 137 -49.98 -34.25 23.64
N GLY A 138 -49.37 -34.11 22.45
CA GLY A 138 -50.03 -34.14 21.14
C GLY A 138 -50.50 -32.79 20.56
N GLY A 139 -50.66 -32.64 19.24
CA GLY A 139 -50.29 -33.57 18.16
C GLY A 139 -50.83 -33.19 16.78
N PHE A 140 -49.97 -33.31 15.75
CA PHE A 140 -50.23 -33.24 14.29
C PHE A 140 -50.66 -31.88 13.65
N PRO A 141 -50.40 -31.67 12.34
CA PRO A 141 -50.59 -30.40 11.62
C PRO A 141 -51.87 -30.37 10.74
N GLY A 142 -52.27 -29.19 10.23
CA GLY A 142 -53.61 -29.00 9.63
C GLY A 142 -53.86 -27.93 8.55
N GLY A 143 -52.90 -27.63 7.66
CA GLY A 143 -53.21 -27.12 6.30
C GLY A 143 -53.73 -25.66 6.12
N PRO A 144 -54.09 -25.25 4.88
CA PRO A 144 -54.11 -23.84 4.50
C PRO A 144 -55.40 -23.30 3.82
N SER A 145 -55.77 -22.07 4.17
CA SER A 145 -56.58 -21.12 3.38
C SER A 145 -56.49 -19.75 4.08
N GLY A 146 -56.47 -18.59 3.42
CA GLY A 146 -56.81 -18.29 2.03
C GLY A 146 -57.89 -17.20 2.04
N GLY A 147 -57.53 -15.96 1.70
CA GLY A 147 -58.45 -14.82 1.79
C GLY A 147 -57.78 -13.51 1.38
N ALA A 148 -58.01 -13.07 0.15
CA ALA A 148 -57.63 -11.75 -0.31
C ALA A 148 -58.77 -10.74 -0.04
N SER A 149 -58.43 -9.58 0.50
CA SER A 149 -59.33 -8.42 0.57
C SER A 149 -58.59 -7.18 0.10
N SER A 150 -59.03 -6.62 -1.04
CA SER A 150 -58.56 -5.34 -1.54
C SER A 150 -59.32 -4.19 -0.89
N GLY A 151 -58.64 -3.09 -0.56
CA GLY A 151 -59.30 -1.91 -0.02
C GLY A 151 -58.35 -0.73 0.21
N GLY A 152 -58.79 0.47 -0.22
CA GLY A 152 -58.23 1.75 0.22
C GLY A 152 -56.95 2.20 -0.49
N ALA A 153 -57.08 2.83 -1.67
CA ALA A 153 -56.06 3.76 -2.13
C ALA A 153 -56.28 5.12 -1.43
N ALA A 154 -55.26 5.63 -0.73
CA ALA A 154 -55.23 6.97 -0.17
C ALA A 154 -53.85 7.59 -0.47
N ALA A 155 -53.84 8.81 -1.01
CA ALA A 155 -52.63 9.53 -1.36
C ALA A 155 -52.26 10.57 -0.30
N GLY A 156 -50.97 10.93 -0.21
CA GLY A 156 -50.49 12.03 0.62
C GLY A 156 -49.73 11.61 1.87
N GLY A 157 -48.57 10.98 1.69
CA GLY A 157 -47.60 10.73 2.75
C GLY A 157 -46.20 10.60 2.15
N GLN A 158 -45.36 11.61 2.33
CA GLN A 158 -43.97 11.56 1.86
C GLN A 158 -43.20 10.58 2.75
N PRO A 159 -42.55 9.54 2.20
CA PRO A 159 -41.73 8.64 3.00
C PRO A 159 -40.60 9.45 3.65
N GLY A 160 -40.56 9.48 4.98
CA GLY A 160 -39.35 9.86 5.70
C GLY A 160 -38.23 8.89 5.32
N ALA A 161 -36.97 9.33 5.45
CA ALA A 161 -35.80 8.51 5.13
C ALA A 161 -35.72 7.30 6.08
N GLY A 162 -36.37 6.20 5.70
CA GLY A 162 -36.26 4.92 6.37
C GLY A 162 -34.85 4.40 6.19
N GLY A 163 -34.21 3.96 7.29
CA GLY A 163 -32.95 3.25 7.21
C GLY A 163 -33.12 2.04 6.30
N GLY A 164 -32.36 1.99 5.21
CA GLY A 164 -32.33 0.83 4.33
C GLY A 164 -31.86 -0.42 5.08
N PRO A 165 -32.12 -1.62 4.55
CA PRO A 165 -31.41 -2.80 5.03
C PRO A 165 -29.90 -2.57 4.93
N ALA A 166 -29.12 -3.15 5.84
CA ALA A 166 -27.67 -3.06 5.79
C ALA A 166 -27.18 -3.49 4.39
N GLY A 167 -26.48 -2.58 3.70
CA GLY A 167 -26.09 -2.77 2.32
C GLY A 167 -25.13 -3.95 2.16
N ASP A 168 -25.28 -4.67 1.05
CA ASP A 168 -24.22 -5.53 0.53
C ASP A 168 -22.94 -4.68 0.40
N PRO A 169 -21.74 -5.10 0.87
CA PRO A 169 -20.54 -4.27 0.89
C PRO A 169 -19.93 -4.05 -0.52
N ALA A 170 -20.73 -4.17 -1.57
CA ALA A 170 -20.33 -4.36 -2.96
C ALA A 170 -20.42 -3.11 -3.85
N ASP A 171 -20.95 -1.99 -3.35
CA ASP A 171 -21.04 -0.73 -4.11
C ASP A 171 -20.26 0.37 -3.37
N VAL A 172 -19.07 0.70 -3.90
CA VAL A 172 -18.18 1.74 -3.39
C VAL A 172 -18.27 2.91 -4.35
N ASP A 173 -18.65 4.09 -3.84
CA ASP A 173 -18.73 5.33 -4.62
C ASP A 173 -17.33 5.74 -5.12
N CYS A 174 -16.98 5.33 -6.34
CA CYS A 174 -15.69 5.64 -6.96
C CYS A 174 -15.50 7.11 -7.34
N ASP A 175 -16.59 7.88 -7.43
CA ASP A 175 -16.55 9.30 -7.76
C ASP A 175 -16.44 10.17 -6.49
N ALA A 176 -16.67 9.58 -5.30
CA ALA A 176 -16.61 10.22 -3.98
C ALA A 176 -15.48 11.26 -3.83
N GLU A 177 -15.79 12.41 -3.24
CA GLU A 177 -14.84 13.51 -3.07
C GLU A 177 -14.33 13.64 -1.62
N MET A 178 -13.12 14.20 -1.49
CA MET A 178 -12.47 14.41 -0.19
C MET A 178 -13.34 15.24 0.77
N PRO A 179 -13.41 14.91 2.07
CA PRO A 179 -14.15 15.71 3.03
C PRO A 179 -13.62 17.15 3.10
N THR A 180 -14.51 18.13 3.04
CA THR A 180 -14.16 19.56 2.95
C THR A 180 -13.87 20.23 4.29
N SER A 181 -13.99 19.50 5.40
CA SER A 181 -13.76 20.02 6.76
C SER A 181 -13.34 18.91 7.73
N GLY A 182 -12.84 19.29 8.91
CA GLY A 182 -12.38 18.35 9.95
C GLY A 182 -11.00 17.73 9.72
N GLY A 183 -10.34 18.03 8.58
CA GLY A 183 -9.00 17.55 8.29
C GLY A 183 -7.94 18.06 9.28
N VAL A 184 -7.07 17.16 9.73
CA VAL A 184 -5.93 17.44 10.61
C VAL A 184 -4.66 16.97 9.91
N THR A 185 -3.74 17.90 9.64
CA THR A 185 -2.43 17.61 9.04
C THR A 185 -1.46 17.12 10.10
N HIS A 186 -0.80 16.00 9.81
CA HIS A 186 0.39 15.51 10.51
C HIS A 186 1.57 15.56 9.53
N SER A 187 2.76 15.89 10.03
CA SER A 187 3.99 16.00 9.23
C SER A 187 5.15 15.42 10.04
N GLY A 188 6.09 14.73 9.38
CA GLY A 188 7.13 13.97 10.10
C GLY A 188 6.67 12.58 10.52
N ASN A 189 7.61 11.73 10.94
CA ASN A 189 7.29 10.40 11.44
C ASN A 189 6.44 10.48 12.72
N GLY A 190 5.30 9.80 12.72
CA GLY A 190 4.31 9.91 13.80
C GLY A 190 3.19 8.88 13.66
N GLN A 191 2.39 8.72 14.71
CA GLN A 191 1.24 7.83 14.72
C GLN A 191 0.21 8.28 15.75
N GLY A 192 -1.07 7.93 15.55
CA GLY A 192 -2.15 8.27 16.47
C GLY A 192 -3.52 7.84 15.96
N GLY A 193 -4.58 8.39 16.54
CA GLY A 193 -5.96 7.95 16.26
C GLY A 193 -6.36 6.71 17.07
N SER A 194 -7.44 6.06 16.66
CA SER A 194 -7.98 4.86 17.32
C SER A 194 -8.97 4.11 16.40
N GLY A 195 -9.26 2.84 16.71
CA GLY A 195 -10.14 2.02 15.88
C GLY A 195 -9.60 1.86 14.46
N ASN A 196 -10.46 2.01 13.45
CA ASN A 196 -10.08 2.04 12.04
C ASN A 196 -9.57 3.42 11.55
N LEU A 197 -9.43 4.39 12.45
CA LEU A 197 -8.81 5.70 12.19
C LEU A 197 -7.39 5.79 12.77
N ALA A 198 -6.75 4.65 13.04
CA ALA A 198 -5.36 4.60 13.47
C ALA A 198 -4.45 4.98 12.29
N TRP A 199 -3.81 6.14 12.36
CA TRP A 199 -2.94 6.68 11.32
C TRP A 199 -1.47 6.53 11.66
N GLN A 200 -0.63 6.42 10.63
CA GLN A 200 0.83 6.42 10.78
C GLN A 200 1.51 7.07 9.56
N ILE A 201 2.50 7.92 9.84
CA ILE A 201 3.56 8.33 8.90
C ILE A 201 4.85 7.65 9.35
N TRP A 202 5.54 7.01 8.42
CA TRP A 202 6.92 6.58 8.61
C TRP A 202 7.77 6.97 7.40
N SER A 203 9.02 7.36 7.65
CA SER A 203 10.02 7.55 6.61
C SER A 203 11.44 7.31 7.10
N ASN A 204 12.30 6.75 6.24
CA ASN A 204 13.72 6.54 6.55
C ASN A 204 14.59 7.79 6.32
N THR A 205 14.17 8.75 5.49
CA THR A 205 14.91 9.97 5.10
C THR A 205 13.98 10.93 4.38
N GLY A 206 14.05 12.23 4.70
CA GLY A 206 13.04 13.19 4.27
C GLY A 206 11.71 12.98 5.01
N THR A 207 10.64 13.63 4.57
CA THR A 207 9.30 13.36 5.09
C THR A 207 8.20 13.79 4.12
N GLY A 208 6.97 13.47 4.50
CA GLY A 208 5.75 13.90 3.85
C GLY A 208 4.67 14.23 4.88
N ASP A 209 3.51 14.62 4.39
CA ASP A 209 2.34 15.02 5.17
C ASP A 209 1.24 13.96 5.05
N LEU A 210 0.39 13.87 6.08
CA LEU A 210 -0.82 13.04 6.10
C LEU A 210 -1.98 13.88 6.68
N VAL A 211 -3.03 14.11 5.90
CA VAL A 211 -4.23 14.81 6.37
C VAL A 211 -5.29 13.77 6.71
N THR A 212 -5.57 13.58 8.00
CA THR A 212 -6.58 12.63 8.50
C THR A 212 -7.90 13.33 8.79
N TYR A 213 -9.01 12.62 8.63
CA TYR A 213 -10.36 13.17 8.85
C TYR A 213 -11.11 12.43 9.98
N PRO A 214 -12.24 12.98 10.48
CA PRO A 214 -13.10 12.30 11.47
C PRO A 214 -13.88 11.10 10.90
N THR A 215 -13.89 10.96 9.57
CA THR A 215 -14.40 9.82 8.82
C THR A 215 -13.23 9.02 8.23
N PRO A 216 -13.41 7.73 7.85
CA PRO A 216 -12.35 6.94 7.22
C PRO A 216 -12.02 7.45 5.81
N ALA A 217 -11.17 8.47 5.76
CA ALA A 217 -10.65 9.17 4.60
C ALA A 217 -9.31 9.83 5.00
N PHE A 218 -8.38 9.97 4.06
CA PHE A 218 -7.14 10.71 4.28
C PHE A 218 -6.55 11.22 2.97
N SER A 219 -5.63 12.18 3.02
CA SER A 219 -4.71 12.43 1.92
C SER A 219 -3.26 12.37 2.37
N ALA A 220 -2.38 12.08 1.43
CA ALA A 220 -0.95 11.91 1.64
C ALA A 220 -0.19 12.73 0.59
N HIS A 221 0.92 13.35 1.01
CA HIS A 221 1.80 14.13 0.14
C HIS A 221 3.26 13.85 0.51
N TRP A 222 4.13 13.67 -0.48
CA TRP A 222 5.57 13.51 -0.28
C TRP A 222 6.36 14.29 -1.32
N ASN A 223 7.54 14.76 -0.92
CA ASN A 223 8.50 15.40 -1.80
C ASN A 223 9.91 14.88 -1.51
N ASN A 224 10.40 13.99 -2.37
CA ASN A 224 11.72 13.37 -2.35
C ASN A 224 12.12 12.76 -0.97
N SER A 225 11.17 12.09 -0.33
CA SER A 225 11.47 11.14 0.78
C SER A 225 12.15 9.89 0.22
N GLY A 226 12.98 9.22 1.01
CA GLY A 226 13.70 8.00 0.59
C GLY A 226 12.82 6.76 0.54
N ASP A 227 11.87 6.67 1.47
CA ASP A 227 10.91 5.57 1.65
C ASP A 227 9.82 6.13 2.57
N TYR A 228 8.73 6.66 2.02
CA TYR A 228 7.62 7.26 2.78
C TYR A 228 6.42 6.31 2.78
N LEU A 229 5.88 6.01 3.96
CA LEU A 229 4.63 5.28 4.15
C LEU A 229 3.62 6.16 4.88
N GLY A 230 2.54 6.54 4.19
CA GLY A 230 1.36 7.20 4.78
C GLY A 230 0.16 6.25 4.79
N ARG A 231 -0.42 5.97 5.97
CA ARG A 231 -1.46 4.94 6.10
C ARG A 231 -2.50 5.18 7.20
N ILE A 232 -3.72 4.66 7.02
CA ILE A 232 -4.82 4.67 8.01
C ILE A 232 -5.57 3.32 8.03
N GLY A 233 -6.04 2.90 9.20
CA GLY A 233 -6.84 1.68 9.37
C GLY A 233 -6.80 1.20 10.83
N TYR A 234 -6.67 -0.10 11.05
CA TYR A 234 -6.52 -0.66 12.40
C TYR A 234 -5.07 -0.75 12.88
N GLU A 235 -4.89 -0.61 14.19
CA GLU A 235 -3.67 -0.81 14.95
C GLU A 235 -4.02 -1.67 16.17
N TRP A 236 -3.51 -2.90 16.24
CA TRP A 236 -3.74 -3.87 17.32
C TRP A 236 -2.45 -4.24 18.07
N GLY A 237 -1.28 -3.98 17.48
CA GLY A 237 0.05 -4.23 18.06
C GLY A 237 0.52 -3.18 19.05
N GLY A 238 -0.25 -2.13 19.28
CA GLY A 238 0.07 -1.02 20.18
C GLY A 238 -1.07 -0.66 21.13
N TRP A 239 -0.85 0.42 21.89
CA TRP A 239 -1.88 1.10 22.69
C TRP A 239 -2.66 0.19 23.67
N ASN A 240 -1.94 -0.72 24.33
CA ASN A 240 -2.47 -1.71 25.29
C ASN A 240 -3.49 -2.71 24.70
N GLN A 241 -3.51 -2.91 23.38
CA GLN A 241 -4.29 -3.97 22.75
C GLN A 241 -3.53 -5.30 22.73
N THR A 242 -4.24 -6.39 22.40
CA THR A 242 -3.68 -7.74 22.28
C THR A 242 -3.92 -8.26 20.86
N PRO A 243 -2.85 -8.40 20.03
CA PRO A 243 -2.90 -9.03 18.72
C PRO A 243 -3.52 -10.44 18.74
N LYS A 244 -4.52 -10.66 17.89
CA LYS A 244 -5.15 -11.98 17.67
C LYS A 244 -4.75 -12.55 16.30
N PRO A 245 -4.83 -13.87 16.07
CA PRO A 245 -4.81 -14.45 14.72
C PRO A 245 -5.90 -13.81 13.83
N HIS A 246 -5.65 -13.70 12.52
CA HIS A 246 -6.56 -12.98 11.61
C HIS A 246 -8.02 -13.45 11.67
N ALA A 247 -8.25 -14.76 11.78
CA ALA A 247 -9.59 -15.35 11.88
C ALA A 247 -10.38 -14.96 13.14
N GLU A 248 -9.73 -14.54 14.23
CA GLU A 248 -10.43 -14.09 15.45
C GLU A 248 -11.03 -12.67 15.32
N TYR A 249 -10.61 -11.91 14.31
CA TYR A 249 -11.24 -10.64 13.94
C TYR A 249 -12.47 -10.83 13.03
N GLY A 250 -12.84 -12.08 12.71
CA GLY A 250 -13.82 -12.39 11.66
C GLY A 250 -13.31 -11.97 10.28
N LYS A 251 -14.23 -11.63 9.37
CA LYS A 251 -13.83 -11.05 8.08
C LYS A 251 -13.24 -9.67 8.27
N ILE A 252 -12.07 -9.48 7.66
CA ILE A 252 -11.42 -8.18 7.48
C ILE A 252 -11.53 -7.83 6.00
N TYR A 253 -12.00 -6.63 5.70
CA TYR A 253 -12.07 -6.08 4.35
C TYR A 253 -11.85 -4.57 4.37
N ALA A 254 -11.55 -3.99 3.22
CA ALA A 254 -11.38 -2.54 3.07
C ALA A 254 -12.17 -2.02 1.87
N GLN A 255 -12.81 -0.87 2.03
CA GLN A 255 -13.33 -0.07 0.92
C GLN A 255 -12.38 1.10 0.70
N PHE A 256 -11.97 1.33 -0.55
CA PHE A 256 -11.07 2.44 -0.88
C PHE A 256 -11.43 3.12 -2.20
N VAL A 257 -11.05 4.39 -2.29
CA VAL A 257 -10.95 5.19 -3.52
C VAL A 257 -9.60 5.91 -3.46
N ALA A 258 -8.83 5.93 -4.54
CA ALA A 258 -7.50 6.54 -4.59
C ALA A 258 -7.36 7.46 -5.82
N LYS A 259 -7.38 8.78 -5.58
CA LYS A 259 -7.17 9.83 -6.60
C LYS A 259 -5.73 10.34 -6.46
N LYS A 260 -4.84 10.00 -7.40
CA LYS A 260 -3.39 10.22 -7.28
C LYS A 260 -2.82 11.22 -8.30
N SER A 261 -1.75 11.92 -7.90
CA SER A 261 -1.06 12.92 -8.74
C SER A 261 0.46 12.90 -8.51
N GLY A 262 1.23 13.36 -9.49
CA GLY A 262 2.70 13.37 -9.42
C GLY A 262 3.34 11.99 -9.65
N THR A 263 4.32 11.64 -8.82
CA THR A 263 5.24 10.49 -9.02
C THR A 263 5.68 9.84 -7.70
N GLY A 264 5.72 8.50 -7.67
CA GLY A 264 6.23 7.72 -6.53
C GLY A 264 7.76 7.49 -6.51
N GLY A 265 8.46 7.90 -7.57
CA GLY A 265 9.90 7.67 -7.71
C GLY A 265 10.23 6.30 -8.30
N PRO A 266 11.18 5.52 -7.73
CA PRO A 266 11.58 4.21 -8.23
C PRO A 266 10.65 3.06 -7.81
N PHE A 267 9.87 3.22 -6.73
CA PHE A 267 8.84 2.28 -6.28
C PHE A 267 7.74 3.01 -5.51
N SER A 268 6.50 2.52 -5.64
CA SER A 268 5.36 2.97 -4.84
C SER A 268 4.23 1.95 -4.83
N TYR A 269 3.52 1.83 -3.70
CA TYR A 269 2.46 0.84 -3.50
C TYR A 269 1.19 1.51 -2.99
N ILE A 270 0.04 1.22 -3.60
CA ILE A 270 -1.29 1.66 -3.18
C ILE A 270 -2.16 0.41 -2.96
N GLY A 271 -2.77 0.32 -1.79
CA GLY A 271 -3.60 -0.83 -1.40
C GLY A 271 -3.62 -1.01 0.12
N ILE A 272 -3.47 -2.24 0.61
CA ILE A 272 -3.46 -2.58 2.04
C ILE A 272 -2.06 -3.02 2.48
N TYR A 273 -1.71 -2.64 3.70
CA TYR A 273 -0.47 -2.98 4.38
C TYR A 273 -0.74 -3.44 5.80
N GLY A 274 0.17 -4.25 6.33
CA GLY A 274 0.27 -4.43 7.76
C GLY A 274 1.40 -5.33 8.21
N TRP A 275 1.29 -5.74 9.47
CA TRP A 275 2.23 -6.66 10.10
C TRP A 275 1.50 -7.75 10.89
N SER A 276 2.16 -8.88 11.11
CA SER A 276 1.82 -9.86 12.15
C SER A 276 3.05 -10.19 13.00
N ASN A 277 2.83 -10.77 14.20
CA ASN A 277 3.89 -11.41 14.99
C ASN A 277 3.60 -12.90 15.24
N ASN A 278 4.68 -13.67 15.48
CA ASN A 278 4.63 -15.13 15.69
C ASN A 278 3.86 -15.92 14.61
N PRO A 279 4.31 -15.96 13.33
CA PRO A 279 5.57 -15.41 12.80
C PRO A 279 5.56 -13.90 12.59
N CYS A 280 6.75 -13.27 12.66
CA CYS A 280 6.90 -11.91 12.18
C CYS A 280 6.77 -11.86 10.66
N VAL A 281 5.76 -11.13 10.17
CA VAL A 281 5.50 -10.94 8.76
C VAL A 281 5.13 -9.48 8.52
N GLU A 282 5.73 -8.86 7.53
CA GLU A 282 5.27 -7.59 6.95
C GLU A 282 4.56 -7.91 5.63
N TRP A 283 3.38 -7.35 5.39
CA TRP A 283 2.52 -7.85 4.32
C TRP A 283 1.80 -6.76 3.54
N TYR A 284 1.55 -7.05 2.26
CA TYR A 284 1.07 -6.10 1.27
C TYR A 284 0.02 -6.74 0.34
N ILE A 285 -1.07 -6.01 0.09
CA ILE A 285 -2.03 -6.27 -0.99
C ILE A 285 -2.04 -5.02 -1.87
N ILE A 286 -1.42 -5.12 -3.05
CA ILE A 286 -1.10 -3.98 -3.91
C ILE A 286 -2.04 -3.98 -5.12
N ASP A 287 -2.93 -3.00 -5.14
CA ASP A 287 -3.97 -2.81 -6.16
C ASP A 287 -3.58 -1.76 -7.21
N ASP A 288 -2.72 -0.81 -6.86
CA ASP A 288 -2.21 0.24 -7.75
C ASP A 288 -0.82 0.74 -7.31
N THR A 289 -0.19 1.57 -8.14
CA THR A 289 1.19 2.09 -8.03
C THR A 289 1.36 3.29 -8.98
N PHE A 290 2.37 4.14 -8.81
CA PHE A 290 2.76 5.12 -9.85
C PHE A 290 3.52 4.47 -11.02
N GLU A 291 4.16 3.31 -10.82
CA GLU A 291 4.88 2.55 -11.84
C GLU A 291 3.93 1.64 -12.65
N ASN A 292 4.40 0.51 -13.20
CA ASN A 292 3.59 -0.42 -13.98
C ASN A 292 3.16 -1.64 -13.15
N LEU A 293 1.98 -2.20 -13.46
CA LEU A 293 1.54 -3.51 -12.94
C LEU A 293 1.49 -4.57 -14.05
N PRO A 294 1.74 -5.85 -13.72
CA PRO A 294 2.34 -6.33 -12.48
C PRO A 294 3.86 -6.00 -12.41
N PHE A 295 4.43 -6.03 -11.20
CA PHE A 295 5.87 -5.99 -10.96
C PHE A 295 6.30 -7.08 -9.97
N ASP A 296 7.60 -7.28 -9.81
CA ASP A 296 8.22 -8.09 -8.75
C ASP A 296 8.94 -7.12 -7.79
N PRO A 297 8.69 -7.15 -6.47
CA PRO A 297 9.35 -6.27 -5.49
C PRO A 297 10.88 -6.43 -5.41
N GLY A 298 11.45 -7.44 -6.08
CA GLY A 298 12.88 -7.75 -6.09
C GLY A 298 13.28 -8.71 -4.98
N ASN A 299 14.24 -9.59 -5.27
CA ASN A 299 14.71 -10.64 -4.35
C ASN A 299 13.59 -11.57 -3.82
N THR A 300 12.50 -11.74 -4.57
CA THR A 300 11.36 -12.56 -4.15
C THR A 300 11.34 -13.97 -4.75
N VAL A 301 10.53 -14.83 -4.13
CA VAL A 301 10.11 -16.13 -4.63
C VAL A 301 8.63 -16.03 -5.00
N LYS A 302 8.29 -16.23 -6.28
CA LYS A 302 6.91 -16.25 -6.75
C LYS A 302 6.21 -17.56 -6.33
N LYS A 303 5.03 -17.42 -5.71
CA LYS A 303 4.21 -18.48 -5.10
C LYS A 303 2.97 -18.82 -5.96
N GLY A 304 3.04 -18.48 -7.25
CA GLY A 304 1.95 -18.61 -8.22
C GLY A 304 1.00 -17.41 -8.19
N GLN A 305 -0.27 -17.66 -8.53
CA GLN A 305 -1.33 -16.65 -8.57
C GLN A 305 -2.48 -17.02 -7.63
N ILE A 306 -3.35 -16.02 -7.37
CA ILE A 306 -4.66 -16.14 -6.71
C ILE A 306 -5.68 -15.30 -7.49
N MET A 307 -6.96 -15.59 -7.29
CA MET A 307 -8.06 -14.78 -7.78
C MET A 307 -8.91 -14.38 -6.56
N VAL A 308 -9.09 -13.07 -6.36
CA VAL A 308 -9.80 -12.43 -5.23
C VAL A 308 -10.46 -11.17 -5.76
N ASP A 309 -11.67 -10.82 -5.29
CA ASP A 309 -12.44 -9.64 -5.75
C ASP A 309 -12.58 -9.50 -7.28
N GLY A 310 -12.63 -10.63 -8.01
CA GLY A 310 -12.64 -10.67 -9.48
C GLY A 310 -11.34 -10.23 -10.16
N GLY A 311 -10.29 -9.91 -9.40
CA GLY A 311 -8.94 -9.63 -9.89
C GLY A 311 -8.00 -10.83 -9.76
N THR A 312 -7.00 -10.90 -10.65
CA THR A 312 -5.86 -11.82 -10.50
C THR A 312 -4.72 -11.11 -9.79
N TYR A 313 -4.08 -11.79 -8.85
CA TYR A 313 -2.89 -11.31 -8.15
C TYR A 313 -1.74 -12.31 -8.32
N ASP A 314 -0.57 -11.80 -8.68
CA ASP A 314 0.69 -12.53 -8.52
C ASP A 314 1.07 -12.53 -7.03
N VAL A 315 1.38 -13.70 -6.47
CA VAL A 315 1.76 -13.83 -5.06
C VAL A 315 3.26 -14.05 -4.94
N PHE A 316 3.91 -13.30 -4.05
CA PHE A 316 5.35 -13.36 -3.81
C PHE A 316 5.68 -13.40 -2.31
N THR A 317 6.87 -13.89 -1.98
CA THR A 317 7.45 -13.76 -0.64
C THR A 317 8.97 -13.59 -0.70
N ARG A 318 9.55 -12.89 0.28
CA ARG A 318 11.01 -12.86 0.53
C ARG A 318 11.30 -12.88 2.02
N GLN A 319 12.54 -13.17 2.40
CA GLN A 319 13.09 -12.76 3.69
C GLN A 319 13.84 -11.43 3.49
N THR A 320 13.79 -10.53 4.47
CA THR A 320 14.42 -9.21 4.37
C THR A 320 14.83 -8.66 5.74
N PRO A 321 15.91 -7.86 5.83
CA PRO A 321 16.19 -6.99 6.98
C PRO A 321 15.49 -5.62 6.89
N GLY A 322 14.73 -5.37 5.81
CA GLY A 322 13.97 -4.15 5.57
C GLY A 322 14.81 -2.88 5.34
N THR A 323 14.13 -1.74 5.42
CA THR A 323 14.71 -0.38 5.37
C THR A 323 14.71 0.31 6.75
N GLY A 324 14.21 -0.38 7.77
CA GLY A 324 13.94 0.12 9.12
C GLY A 324 12.54 -0.29 9.56
N GLY A 325 11.93 0.44 10.50
CA GLY A 325 10.50 0.34 10.81
C GLY A 325 9.98 -0.96 11.44
N SER A 326 10.83 -1.98 11.62
CA SER A 326 10.43 -3.33 12.00
C SER A 326 9.55 -3.40 13.26
N ARG A 327 8.45 -4.16 13.16
CA ARG A 327 7.54 -4.47 14.26
C ARG A 327 7.74 -5.89 14.84
N CYS A 328 8.85 -6.55 14.50
CA CYS A 328 9.21 -7.87 15.01
C CYS A 328 9.59 -7.89 16.50
N ALA A 329 9.81 -9.08 17.06
CA ALA A 329 10.28 -9.19 18.43
C ALA A 329 11.73 -8.65 18.55
N GLN A 330 12.08 -8.10 19.73
CA GLN A 330 13.39 -7.47 19.92
C GLN A 330 14.55 -8.48 19.69
N GLY A 331 15.32 -8.25 18.62
CA GLY A 331 16.44 -9.10 18.21
C GLY A 331 16.19 -9.90 16.92
N GLU A 332 14.96 -9.91 16.40
CA GLU A 332 14.67 -10.39 15.05
C GLU A 332 15.12 -9.34 14.02
N ASN A 333 16.20 -9.64 13.29
CA ASN A 333 16.82 -8.73 12.30
C ASN A 333 16.48 -9.09 10.84
N GLU A 334 15.73 -10.17 10.62
CA GLU A 334 15.19 -10.57 9.33
C GLU A 334 13.75 -11.05 9.53
N TRP A 335 12.86 -10.75 8.59
CA TRP A 335 11.46 -11.18 8.60
C TRP A 335 10.93 -11.55 7.21
N ALA A 336 9.82 -12.27 7.21
CA ALA A 336 9.10 -12.57 5.98
C ALA A 336 8.37 -11.31 5.47
N GLN A 337 8.51 -11.00 4.19
CA GLN A 337 7.58 -10.12 3.48
C GLN A 337 6.66 -10.94 2.58
N TYR A 338 5.34 -10.70 2.64
CA TYR A 338 4.30 -11.33 1.81
C TYR A 338 3.62 -10.29 0.90
N TYR A 339 3.39 -10.66 -0.36
CA TYR A 339 2.78 -9.78 -1.36
C TYR A 339 1.67 -10.48 -2.14
N SER A 340 0.55 -9.79 -2.32
CA SER A 340 -0.38 -9.98 -3.45
C SER A 340 -0.29 -8.75 -4.35
N ILE A 341 0.08 -8.91 -5.61
CA ILE A 341 0.27 -7.81 -6.57
C ILE A 341 -0.69 -7.98 -7.74
N ARG A 342 -1.62 -7.05 -7.89
CA ARG A 342 -2.70 -7.14 -8.90
C ARG A 342 -2.11 -7.09 -10.30
N THR A 343 -2.61 -7.92 -11.22
CA THR A 343 -2.12 -7.95 -12.61
C THR A 343 -2.63 -6.79 -13.47
N ALA A 344 -3.50 -5.93 -12.93
CA ALA A 344 -4.00 -4.71 -13.54
C ALA A 344 -4.43 -3.72 -12.45
N LYS A 345 -4.23 -2.42 -12.67
CA LYS A 345 -4.51 -1.36 -11.70
C LYS A 345 -5.98 -1.31 -11.28
N ARG A 346 -6.24 -1.06 -9.99
CA ARG A 346 -7.56 -0.73 -9.43
C ARG A 346 -7.39 0.43 -8.45
N SER A 347 -8.06 1.54 -8.71
CA SER A 347 -8.04 2.76 -7.88
C SER A 347 -9.33 2.98 -7.08
N CYS A 348 -10.25 2.01 -7.11
CA CYS A 348 -11.51 2.03 -6.35
C CYS A 348 -12.02 0.60 -6.13
N GLY A 349 -12.61 0.32 -4.97
CA GLY A 349 -13.45 -0.86 -4.74
C GLY A 349 -13.29 -1.46 -3.35
N LEU A 350 -13.73 -2.71 -3.21
CA LEU A 350 -13.51 -3.53 -2.02
C LEU A 350 -12.27 -4.43 -2.18
N ILE A 351 -11.46 -4.53 -1.14
CA ILE A 351 -10.37 -5.50 -0.98
C ILE A 351 -10.73 -6.50 0.13
N SER A 352 -10.87 -7.79 -0.22
CA SER A 352 -11.19 -8.88 0.71
C SER A 352 -9.95 -9.38 1.46
N ILE A 353 -9.47 -8.58 2.43
CA ILE A 353 -8.20 -8.79 3.15
C ILE A 353 -8.07 -10.22 3.73
N SER A 354 -9.11 -10.75 4.39
CA SER A 354 -9.08 -12.13 4.92
C SER A 354 -8.92 -13.20 3.82
N GLU A 355 -9.51 -13.01 2.63
CA GLU A 355 -9.36 -13.97 1.53
C GLU A 355 -7.91 -14.01 1.02
N HIS A 356 -7.22 -12.85 1.00
CA HIS A 356 -5.77 -12.82 0.70
C HIS A 356 -4.95 -13.63 1.73
N PHE A 357 -5.27 -13.51 3.03
CA PHE A 357 -4.58 -14.28 4.08
C PHE A 357 -4.82 -15.80 3.93
N GLU A 358 -6.07 -16.23 3.76
CA GLU A 358 -6.41 -17.64 3.51
C GLU A 358 -5.66 -18.18 2.27
N LYS A 359 -5.61 -17.39 1.19
CA LYS A 359 -4.95 -17.75 -0.07
C LYS A 359 -3.41 -17.70 0.01
N TRP A 360 -2.83 -17.03 1.00
CA TRP A 360 -1.41 -17.13 1.36
C TRP A 360 -1.15 -18.39 2.20
N GLU A 361 -2.02 -18.70 3.17
CA GLU A 361 -1.91 -19.87 4.02
C GLU A 361 -2.01 -21.18 3.23
N GLU A 362 -2.91 -21.25 2.25
CA GLU A 362 -3.00 -22.32 1.22
C GLU A 362 -1.66 -22.56 0.48
N LYS A 363 -0.80 -21.54 0.39
CA LYS A 363 0.52 -21.60 -0.27
C LYS A 363 1.66 -21.84 0.72
N GLY A 364 1.38 -22.09 2.00
CA GLY A 364 2.39 -22.21 3.05
C GLY A 364 3.08 -20.88 3.37
N MET A 365 2.36 -19.77 3.29
CA MET A 365 2.74 -18.46 3.82
C MET A 365 1.83 -18.22 5.04
N GLN A 366 2.31 -18.58 6.22
CA GLN A 366 1.49 -18.59 7.46
C GLN A 366 1.45 -17.19 8.08
N MET A 367 0.25 -16.72 8.42
CA MET A 367 0.08 -15.45 9.13
C MET A 367 0.26 -15.65 10.65
N GLY A 368 0.74 -14.61 11.32
CA GLY A 368 0.76 -14.53 12.78
C GLY A 368 -0.46 -13.81 13.35
N SER A 369 -0.36 -13.39 14.62
CA SER A 369 -1.34 -12.44 15.19
C SER A 369 -1.14 -11.05 14.59
N LEU A 370 -2.22 -10.41 14.12
CA LEU A 370 -2.14 -9.14 13.38
C LEU A 370 -1.79 -7.96 14.30
N LEU A 371 -0.80 -7.16 13.88
CA LEU A 371 -0.38 -5.94 14.57
C LEU A 371 -1.04 -4.69 13.96
N GLU A 372 -1.23 -4.66 12.65
CA GLU A 372 -1.96 -3.60 11.95
C GLU A 372 -2.56 -4.12 10.64
N ALA A 373 -3.65 -3.49 10.19
CA ALA A 373 -4.20 -3.64 8.85
C ALA A 373 -4.72 -2.27 8.39
N LYS A 374 -4.01 -1.64 7.45
CA LYS A 374 -4.22 -0.24 7.04
C LYS A 374 -4.19 -0.07 5.53
N ILE A 375 -5.00 0.87 5.02
CA ILE A 375 -4.86 1.37 3.64
C ILE A 375 -3.60 2.23 3.58
N LEU A 376 -2.79 2.02 2.54
CA LEU A 376 -1.43 2.53 2.38
C LEU A 376 -1.27 3.30 1.07
N ILE A 377 -0.47 4.36 1.14
CA ILE A 377 0.44 4.77 0.06
C ILE A 377 1.89 4.70 0.56
N GLU A 378 2.72 3.92 -0.14
CA GLU A 378 4.18 3.90 0.00
C GLU A 378 4.83 4.55 -1.24
N ALA A 379 5.92 5.32 -1.07
CA ALA A 379 6.66 5.95 -2.15
C ALA A 379 8.15 6.12 -1.83
N GLY A 380 9.02 5.56 -2.67
CA GLY A 380 10.48 5.52 -2.53
C GLY A 380 11.24 6.71 -3.13
N GLY A 381 10.56 7.85 -3.31
CA GLY A 381 11.12 9.01 -3.99
C GLY A 381 10.07 9.83 -4.73
N GLY A 382 10.51 10.56 -5.76
CA GLY A 382 9.64 11.39 -6.58
C GLY A 382 8.99 12.53 -5.78
N ALA A 383 7.93 13.11 -6.34
CA ALA A 383 7.06 14.04 -5.64
C ALA A 383 5.63 13.85 -6.12
N GLY A 384 4.68 13.77 -5.19
CA GLY A 384 3.29 13.42 -5.52
C GLY A 384 2.35 13.45 -4.32
N SER A 385 1.10 13.08 -4.61
CA SER A 385 0.04 12.94 -3.62
C SER A 385 -0.90 11.80 -3.96
N VAL A 386 -1.59 11.28 -2.94
CA VAL A 386 -2.80 10.46 -3.10
C VAL A 386 -3.87 10.96 -2.14
N ASP A 387 -5.00 11.35 -2.69
CA ASP A 387 -6.24 11.60 -1.97
C ASP A 387 -7.02 10.28 -1.87
N PHE A 388 -7.46 9.91 -0.67
CA PHE A 388 -8.35 8.79 -0.41
C PHE A 388 -9.69 9.27 0.17
N PRO A 389 -10.67 9.63 -0.69
CA PRO A 389 -12.03 10.02 -0.28
C PRO A 389 -12.75 8.97 0.56
N ILE A 390 -12.45 7.69 0.29
CA ILE A 390 -12.85 6.54 1.08
C ILE A 390 -11.59 5.78 1.44
N ALA A 391 -11.37 5.55 2.73
CA ALA A 391 -10.28 4.77 3.30
C ALA A 391 -10.76 3.96 4.51
N ASN A 392 -11.76 3.09 4.30
CA ASN A 392 -12.45 2.39 5.36
C ASN A 392 -12.02 0.92 5.48
N VAL A 393 -11.15 0.61 6.44
CA VAL A 393 -10.91 -0.78 6.87
C VAL A 393 -11.97 -1.19 7.89
N VAL A 394 -12.54 -2.39 7.72
CA VAL A 394 -13.56 -2.99 8.59
C VAL A 394 -13.10 -4.37 9.04
N ALA A 395 -13.31 -4.69 10.31
CA ALA A 395 -13.24 -6.04 10.87
C ALA A 395 -14.57 -6.34 11.58
N GLU A 396 -15.05 -7.59 11.50
CA GLU A 396 -16.31 -8.00 12.14
C GLU A 396 -16.20 -8.06 13.69
N ASN A 397 -15.03 -8.43 14.22
CA ASN A 397 -14.76 -8.61 15.66
C ASN A 397 -13.45 -7.90 16.07
N PRO A 398 -13.39 -6.54 16.01
CA PRO A 398 -12.15 -5.76 16.10
C PRO A 398 -11.35 -5.91 17.40
#